data_AF-A0ABD3MF32-F1
#
_entry.id   AF-A0ABD3MF32-F1
#
_cell.length_a   1.000
_cell.length_b   1.000
_cell.length_c   1.000
_cell.angle_alpha   90.00
_cell.angle_beta   90.00
_cell.angle_gamma   90.00
#
_symmetry.space_group_name_H-M   'P 1'
#
loop_
_entity.id
_entity.type
_entity.pdbx_description
1 polymer ?
#
loop_
_entity_poly.entity_id
_entity_poly.type
_entity_poly.pdbx_seq_one_letter_code
_entity_poly.pdbx_strand_id
1 'polypeptide(L)'
;MVWNRIRDAISGIPTLEGPSKLPPYFPVEPSGCEKHAQRLFECLVKDATEKARDMEKAGYAKSHYPDVEAERLKNLKSREDIAANMKTDGKDVDLSALPSPDDNPLDECRTLIAYYKRCCDRELKKKKNWILTEPYRVQEEYRYKKSGGD
;
A
#
# COMPACT_ATOMS: atom_id res chain seq x y z
N MET A 1 26.70 16.05 3.29
CA MET A 1 25.65 15.08 3.71
C MET A 1 24.84 15.50 4.94
N VAL A 2 25.29 16.45 5.77
CA VAL A 2 24.61 16.82 7.04
C VAL A 2 23.48 17.85 6.85
N TRP A 3 23.54 18.71 5.84
CA TRP A 3 22.55 19.77 5.61
C TRP A 3 21.13 19.27 5.28
N ASN A 4 21.00 18.12 4.61
CA ASN A 4 19.68 17.55 4.29
C ASN A 4 18.97 17.00 5.55
N ARG A 5 19.72 16.47 6.53
CA ARG A 5 19.15 15.96 7.79
C ARG A 5 18.55 17.08 8.65
N ILE A 6 19.19 18.25 8.66
CA ILE A 6 18.72 19.43 9.39
C ILE A 6 17.47 20.00 8.73
N ARG A 7 17.42 20.04 7.39
CA ARG A 7 16.24 20.51 6.65
C ARG A 7 15.02 19.62 6.87
N ASP A 8 15.23 18.32 7.09
CA ASP A 8 14.15 17.38 7.40
C ASP A 8 13.57 17.51 8.81
N ALA A 9 14.40 17.87 9.80
CA ALA A 9 13.93 18.15 11.16
C ALA A 9 13.07 19.42 11.24
N ILE A 10 13.28 20.38 10.33
CA ILE A 10 12.57 21.67 10.32
C ILE A 10 11.21 21.58 9.63
N SER A 11 11.04 20.74 8.61
CA SER A 11 9.78 20.68 7.85
C SER A 11 8.74 19.68 8.41
N GLY A 12 8.88 19.26 9.67
CA GLY A 12 7.87 18.47 10.39
C GLY A 12 7.62 17.05 9.85
N ILE A 13 6.70 16.36 10.53
CA ILE A 13 6.21 15.03 10.13
C ILE A 13 5.47 15.18 8.79
N PRO A 14 5.88 14.46 7.74
CA PRO A 14 5.19 14.51 6.46
C PRO A 14 3.77 13.95 6.62
N THR A 15 2.79 14.71 6.16
CA THR A 15 1.40 14.27 6.08
C THR A 15 1.06 13.94 4.63
N LEU A 16 0.20 12.92 4.45
CA LEU A 16 -0.36 12.62 3.14
C LEU A 16 -1.55 13.55 2.87
N GLU A 17 -1.58 14.20 1.72
CA GLU A 17 -2.75 14.96 1.27
C GLU A 17 -3.74 14.01 0.56
N GLY A 18 -5.02 14.04 0.95
CA GLY A 18 -6.07 13.24 0.33
C GLY A 18 -6.13 11.77 0.82
N PRO A 19 -6.77 10.85 0.08
CA PRO A 19 -6.92 9.46 0.49
C PRO A 19 -5.58 8.72 0.53
N SER A 20 -5.44 7.74 1.42
CA SER A 20 -4.21 6.93 1.50
C SER A 20 -4.04 6.09 0.25
N LYS A 21 -3.09 6.48 -0.60
CA LYS A 21 -2.77 5.79 -1.85
C LYS A 21 -1.26 5.64 -1.98
N LEU A 22 -0.82 4.49 -2.46
CA LEU A 22 0.58 4.27 -2.79
C LEU A 22 0.98 5.17 -3.98
N PRO A 23 2.19 5.76 -3.98
CA PRO A 23 2.64 6.57 -5.09
C PRO A 23 2.87 5.70 -6.35
N PRO A 24 2.81 6.30 -7.56
CA PRO A 24 2.84 5.55 -8.83
C PRO A 24 4.15 4.81 -9.10
N TYR A 25 5.24 5.21 -8.46
CA TYR A 25 6.54 4.55 -8.54
C TYR A 25 6.74 3.46 -7.48
N PHE A 26 5.77 3.21 -6.60
CA PHE A 26 5.84 2.05 -5.72
C PHE A 26 5.85 0.77 -6.59
N PRO A 27 6.66 -0.27 -6.31
CA PRO A 27 7.45 -0.54 -5.09
C PRO A 27 8.93 -0.16 -5.18
N VAL A 28 9.32 0.93 -5.85
CA VAL A 28 10.73 1.29 -6.03
C VAL A 28 11.43 1.63 -4.71
N GLU A 29 12.65 1.13 -4.51
CA GLU A 29 13.49 1.41 -3.33
C GLU A 29 14.77 2.16 -3.76
N PRO A 30 14.75 3.50 -3.84
CA PRO A 30 15.93 4.26 -4.21
C PRO A 30 16.97 4.26 -3.09
N SER A 31 18.25 4.25 -3.45
CA SER A 31 19.34 4.20 -2.48
C SER A 31 19.28 5.41 -1.53
N GLY A 32 19.21 5.16 -0.23
CA GLY A 32 19.00 6.14 0.84
C GLY A 32 17.57 6.18 1.42
N CYS A 33 16.62 5.43 0.85
CA CYS A 33 15.23 5.33 1.35
C CYS A 33 14.87 3.95 1.90
N GLU A 34 15.84 3.05 2.05
CA GLU A 34 15.65 1.63 2.36
C GLU A 34 14.83 1.45 3.65
N LYS A 35 15.14 2.22 4.70
CA LYS A 35 14.42 2.15 5.99
C LYS A 35 12.95 2.56 5.87
N HIS A 36 12.64 3.55 5.03
CA HIS A 36 11.26 4.01 4.85
C HIS A 36 10.47 3.03 3.98
N ALA A 37 11.11 2.46 2.96
CA ALA A 37 10.55 1.41 2.14
C ALA A 37 10.25 0.15 2.98
N GLN A 38 11.23 -0.37 3.72
CA GLN A 38 11.08 -1.55 4.58
C GLN A 38 9.94 -1.39 5.58
N ARG A 39 9.88 -0.27 6.32
CA ARG A 39 8.78 -0.02 7.27
C ARG A 39 7.42 0.04 6.58
N LEU A 40 7.35 0.66 5.40
CA LEU A 40 6.12 0.68 4.61
C LEU A 40 5.72 -0.74 4.20
N PHE A 41 6.64 -1.56 3.67
CA PHE A 41 6.37 -2.95 3.30
C PHE A 41 5.93 -3.79 4.50
N GLU A 42 6.58 -3.64 5.66
CA GLU A 42 6.20 -4.33 6.89
C GLU A 42 4.76 -4.02 7.30
N CYS A 43 4.38 -2.74 7.28
CA CYS A 43 3.01 -2.31 7.56
C CYS A 43 2.02 -2.85 6.51
N LEU A 44 2.39 -2.82 5.23
CA LEU A 44 1.52 -3.32 4.17
C LEU A 44 1.24 -4.82 4.30
N VAL A 45 2.26 -5.61 4.63
CA VAL A 45 2.15 -7.08 4.74
C VAL A 45 1.40 -7.51 6.01
N LYS A 46 1.42 -6.69 7.05
CA LYS A 46 0.74 -6.97 8.33
C LYS A 46 -0.55 -6.18 8.42
N ASP A 47 -0.46 -4.94 8.90
CA ASP A 47 -1.58 -4.14 9.36
C ASP A 47 -2.59 -3.86 8.23
N ALA A 48 -2.12 -3.40 7.07
CA ALA A 48 -3.01 -3.13 5.94
C ALA A 48 -3.64 -4.41 5.37
N THR A 49 -2.88 -5.51 5.35
CA THR A 49 -3.39 -6.81 4.88
C THR A 49 -4.40 -7.40 5.87
N GLU A 50 -4.18 -7.24 7.17
CA GLU A 50 -5.12 -7.66 8.21
C GLU A 50 -6.44 -6.89 8.11
N LYS A 51 -6.37 -5.56 8.00
CA LYS A 51 -7.56 -4.71 7.77
C LYS A 51 -8.28 -5.08 6.48
N ALA A 52 -7.55 -5.32 5.38
CA ALA A 52 -8.13 -5.75 4.11
C ALA A 52 -8.84 -7.11 4.25
N ARG A 53 -8.25 -8.08 4.95
CA ARG A 53 -8.87 -9.38 5.23
C ARG A 53 -10.12 -9.25 6.09
N ASP A 54 -10.13 -8.36 7.07
CA ASP A 54 -11.31 -8.14 7.90
C ASP A 54 -12.43 -7.46 7.13
N MET A 55 -12.08 -6.52 6.24
CA MET A 55 -13.03 -5.96 5.27
C MET A 55 -13.56 -7.03 4.30
N GLU A 56 -12.73 -7.95 3.81
CA GLU A 56 -13.17 -9.08 2.97
C GLU A 56 -14.12 -10.02 3.71
N LYS A 57 -13.79 -10.41 4.96
CA LYS A 57 -14.66 -11.25 5.81
C LYS A 57 -15.99 -10.58 6.13
N ALA A 58 -15.99 -9.26 6.28
CA ALA A 58 -17.19 -8.45 6.43
C ALA A 58 -17.98 -8.33 5.12
N GLY A 59 -17.39 -8.76 4.00
CA GLY A 59 -17.96 -8.66 2.67
C GLY A 59 -17.88 -7.25 2.10
N TYR A 60 -17.03 -6.35 2.63
CA TYR A 60 -16.91 -4.93 2.23
C TYR A 60 -15.93 -4.67 1.07
N ALA A 61 -15.11 -5.64 0.68
CA ALA A 61 -14.20 -5.50 -0.46
C ALA A 61 -14.96 -5.48 -1.80
N LYS A 62 -14.93 -4.35 -2.50
CA LYS A 62 -15.61 -4.17 -3.79
C LYS A 62 -14.97 -5.04 -4.88
N SER A 63 -15.78 -5.82 -5.59
CA SER A 63 -15.33 -6.59 -6.77
C SER A 63 -15.44 -5.75 -8.04
N HIS A 64 -14.56 -5.99 -9.00
CA HIS A 64 -14.65 -5.42 -10.35
C HIS A 64 -15.59 -6.21 -11.28
N TYR A 65 -16.09 -7.37 -10.84
CA TYR A 65 -16.99 -8.23 -11.59
C TYR A 65 -18.44 -8.09 -11.09
N PRO A 66 -19.42 -7.69 -11.94
CA PRO A 66 -20.77 -7.33 -11.50
C PRO A 66 -21.57 -8.47 -10.86
N ASP A 67 -21.38 -9.69 -11.34
CA ASP A 67 -21.98 -10.93 -10.83
C ASP A 67 -21.45 -11.25 -9.43
N VAL A 68 -20.14 -11.16 -9.24
CA VAL A 68 -19.48 -11.35 -7.94
C VAL A 68 -19.87 -10.25 -6.96
N GLU A 69 -20.00 -9.01 -7.43
CA GLU A 69 -20.43 -7.86 -6.62
C GLU A 69 -21.89 -8.01 -6.16
N ALA A 70 -22.78 -8.48 -7.02
CA ALA A 70 -24.18 -8.73 -6.66
C ALA A 70 -24.33 -9.85 -5.63
N GLU A 71 -23.50 -10.89 -5.71
CA GLU A 71 -23.44 -11.97 -4.73
C GLU A 71 -22.83 -11.47 -3.40
N ARG A 72 -21.80 -10.62 -3.46
CA ARG A 72 -21.23 -9.95 -2.29
C ARG A 72 -22.27 -9.10 -1.55
N LEU A 73 -23.01 -8.25 -2.27
CA LEU A 73 -24.04 -7.38 -1.68
C LEU A 73 -25.13 -8.18 -0.95
N LYS A 74 -25.46 -9.38 -1.43
CA LYS A 74 -26.40 -10.30 -0.77
C LYS A 74 -25.82 -10.94 0.50
N ASN A 75 -24.51 -11.13 0.54
CA ASN A 75 -23.77 -11.75 1.64
C ASN A 75 -23.15 -10.72 2.60
N LEU A 76 -23.46 -9.43 2.45
CA LEU A 76 -23.02 -8.37 3.36
C LEU A 76 -23.56 -8.65 4.75
N LYS A 77 -22.65 -8.85 5.70
CA LYS A 77 -23.01 -9.02 7.10
C LYS A 77 -23.24 -7.66 7.74
N SER A 78 -24.23 -7.58 8.63
CA SER A 78 -24.38 -6.40 9.46
C SER A 78 -23.18 -6.29 10.41
N ARG A 79 -22.86 -5.08 10.88
CA ARG A 79 -21.79 -4.88 11.89
C ARG A 79 -22.05 -5.71 13.15
N GLU A 80 -23.31 -5.90 13.50
CA GLU A 80 -23.77 -6.70 14.64
C GLU A 80 -23.46 -8.19 14.45
N ASP A 81 -23.67 -8.73 13.24
CA ASP A 81 -23.32 -10.12 12.91
C ASP A 81 -21.81 -10.35 12.90
N ILE A 82 -21.03 -9.37 12.45
CA ILE A 82 -19.56 -9.43 12.49
C ILE A 82 -19.09 -9.41 13.95
N ALA A 83 -19.60 -8.48 14.76
CA ALA A 83 -19.30 -8.39 16.19
C ALA A 83 -19.65 -9.68 16.94
N ALA A 84 -20.82 -10.29 16.64
CA ALA A 84 -21.26 -11.53 17.24
C ALA A 84 -20.32 -12.71 16.91
N ASN A 85 -19.78 -12.76 15.69
CA ASN A 85 -18.83 -13.80 15.27
C ASN A 85 -17.40 -13.57 15.82
N MET A 86 -17.03 -12.33 16.16
CA MET A 86 -15.73 -11.99 16.75
C MET A 86 -15.71 -12.09 18.29
N LYS A 87 -16.85 -12.38 18.94
CA LYS A 87 -16.95 -12.70 20.38
C LYS A 87 -16.38 -14.09 20.68
N THR A 88 -15.09 -14.28 20.47
CA THR A 88 -14.31 -15.34 21.12
C THR A 88 -13.63 -14.70 22.33
N ASP A 89 -13.85 -15.26 23.53
CA ASP A 89 -13.17 -14.92 24.78
C ASP A 89 -13.69 -13.71 25.60
N GLY A 90 -15.01 -13.48 25.64
CA GLY A 90 -15.64 -12.74 26.74
C GLY A 90 -15.24 -11.27 26.93
N LYS A 91 -14.53 -10.67 25.97
CA LYS A 91 -14.28 -9.22 25.91
C LYS A 91 -15.34 -8.55 25.05
N ASP A 92 -15.84 -7.42 25.52
CA ASP A 92 -16.68 -6.53 24.71
C ASP A 92 -15.92 -6.15 23.44
N VAL A 93 -16.49 -6.51 22.29
CA VAL A 93 -15.95 -6.14 20.98
C VAL A 93 -16.24 -4.66 20.78
N ASP A 94 -15.20 -3.84 20.69
CA ASP A 94 -15.34 -2.43 20.38
C ASP A 94 -15.86 -2.27 18.94
N LEU A 95 -17.13 -1.90 18.83
CA LEU A 95 -17.79 -1.68 17.55
C LEU A 95 -17.11 -0.59 16.71
N SER A 96 -16.36 0.33 17.32
CA SER A 96 -15.63 1.37 16.60
C SER A 96 -14.39 0.85 15.86
N ALA A 97 -13.83 -0.28 16.30
CA ALA A 97 -12.67 -0.92 15.66
C ALA A 97 -13.05 -1.78 14.44
N LEU A 98 -14.34 -2.08 14.27
CA LEU A 98 -14.82 -2.86 13.14
C LEU A 98 -14.66 -2.12 11.81
N PRO A 99 -14.27 -2.83 10.73
CA PRO A 99 -14.13 -2.22 9.42
C PRO A 99 -15.45 -1.63 8.92
N SER A 100 -15.35 -0.48 8.26
CA SER A 100 -16.45 0.18 7.55
C SER A 100 -16.37 -0.08 6.04
N PRO A 101 -17.48 -0.03 5.29
CA PRO A 101 -17.46 -0.10 3.83
C PRO A 101 -16.63 0.99 3.15
N ASP A 102 -16.48 2.15 3.81
CA ASP A 102 -15.73 3.30 3.31
C ASP A 102 -14.28 3.35 3.84
N ASP A 103 -13.86 2.37 4.66
CA ASP A 103 -12.49 2.31 5.17
C ASP A 103 -11.50 2.02 4.03
N ASN A 104 -10.29 2.57 4.15
CA ASN A 104 -9.19 2.24 3.27
C ASN A 104 -8.11 1.49 4.06
N PRO A 105 -7.75 0.24 3.69
CA PRO A 105 -6.74 -0.53 4.43
C PRO A 105 -5.36 0.14 4.45
N LEU A 106 -5.08 1.04 3.50
CA LEU A 106 -3.83 1.80 3.46
C LEU A 106 -3.77 2.91 4.52
N ASP A 107 -4.87 3.24 5.20
CA ASP A 107 -4.89 4.26 6.25
C ASP A 107 -4.02 3.85 7.45
N GLU A 108 -3.91 2.55 7.74
CA GLU A 108 -3.00 2.01 8.77
C GLU A 108 -1.54 2.41 8.49
N CYS A 109 -1.17 2.47 7.21
CA CYS A 109 0.19 2.80 6.77
C CYS A 109 0.35 4.27 6.34
N ARG A 110 -0.65 5.13 6.54
CA ARG A 110 -0.69 6.50 5.96
C ARG A 110 0.56 7.33 6.23
N THR A 111 1.03 7.33 7.47
CA THR A 111 2.25 8.07 7.87
C THR A 111 3.49 7.51 7.19
N LEU A 112 3.58 6.18 7.08
CA LEU A 112 4.70 5.50 6.42
C LEU A 112 4.71 5.77 4.91
N ILE A 113 3.53 5.81 4.27
CA ILE A 113 3.38 6.21 2.86
C ILE A 113 3.89 7.64 2.68
N ALA A 114 3.57 8.57 3.58
CA ALA A 114 4.02 9.95 3.50
C ALA A 114 5.55 10.07 3.62
N TYR A 115 6.18 9.35 4.55
CA TYR A 115 7.64 9.29 4.68
C TYR A 115 8.32 8.68 3.45
N TYR A 116 7.79 7.55 2.97
CA TYR A 116 8.29 6.88 1.79
C TYR A 116 8.20 7.79 0.56
N LYS A 117 7.05 8.44 0.34
CA LYS A 117 6.81 9.38 -0.77
C LYS A 117 7.81 10.53 -0.72
N ARG A 118 7.94 11.20 0.43
CA ARG A 118 8.88 12.32 0.62
C ARG A 118 10.33 11.92 0.35
N CYS A 119 10.72 10.72 0.76
CA CYS A 119 12.06 10.21 0.51
C CYS A 119 12.28 9.93 -0.98
N CYS A 120 11.38 9.18 -1.61
CA CYS A 120 11.48 8.81 -3.01
C CYS A 120 11.43 10.03 -3.95
N ASP A 121 10.55 10.99 -3.69
CA ASP A 121 10.45 12.24 -4.47
C ASP A 121 11.76 13.04 -4.50
N ARG A 122 12.61 12.86 -3.48
CA ARG A 122 13.94 13.51 -3.38
C ARG A 122 15.06 12.65 -3.94
N GLU A 123 15.05 11.35 -3.66
CA GLU A 123 16.14 10.46 -4.05
C GLU A 123 16.04 10.04 -5.52
N LEU A 124 14.84 9.87 -6.09
CA LEU A 124 14.66 9.48 -7.51
C LEU A 124 15.17 10.55 -8.48
N LYS A 125 15.24 11.82 -8.07
CA LYS A 125 15.80 12.91 -8.89
C LYS A 125 17.32 12.90 -8.97
N LYS A 126 18.00 12.07 -8.18
CA LYS A 126 19.47 12.05 -8.10
C LYS A 126 20.05 11.08 -9.11
N LYS A 127 21.19 11.46 -9.70
CA LYS A 127 21.92 10.66 -10.70
C LYS A 127 22.22 9.22 -10.25
N LYS A 128 22.47 8.99 -8.95
CA LYS A 128 22.71 7.64 -8.41
C LYS A 128 21.51 6.69 -8.54
N ASN A 129 20.29 7.21 -8.64
CA ASN A 129 19.05 6.43 -8.75
C ASN A 129 18.46 6.49 -10.17
N TRP A 130 19.22 7.01 -11.15
CA TRP A 130 18.76 7.21 -12.53
C TRP A 130 18.25 5.92 -13.20
N ILE A 131 18.86 4.78 -12.86
CA ILE A 131 18.46 3.46 -13.36
C ILE A 131 17.02 3.07 -12.99
N LEU A 132 16.48 3.62 -11.89
CA LEU A 132 15.12 3.36 -11.42
C LEU A 132 14.08 4.25 -12.10
N THR A 133 14.53 5.27 -12.84
CA THR A 133 13.67 6.24 -13.52
C THR A 133 13.67 6.10 -15.04
N GLU A 134 14.65 5.41 -15.62
CA GLU A 134 14.63 5.10 -17.05
C GLU A 134 13.69 3.92 -17.33
N PRO A 135 12.78 4.02 -18.31
CA PRO A 135 12.19 2.83 -18.89
C PRO A 135 13.35 2.06 -19.53
N TYR A 136 13.65 0.86 -19.01
CA TYR A 136 14.65 -0.02 -19.61
C TYR A 136 14.43 -0.04 -21.13
N ARG A 137 15.33 0.59 -21.89
CA ARG A 137 15.44 0.31 -23.32
C ARG A 137 15.93 -1.12 -23.39
N VAL A 138 14.99 -2.06 -23.48
CA VAL A 138 15.29 -3.44 -23.81
C VAL A 138 16.16 -3.37 -25.06
N GLN A 139 17.42 -3.77 -24.96
CA GLN A 139 18.30 -3.87 -26.12
C GLN A 139 17.57 -4.77 -27.13
N GLU A 140 17.33 -4.25 -28.33
CA GLU A 140 16.60 -4.93 -29.41
C GLU A 140 17.20 -6.31 -29.77
N GLU A 141 18.41 -6.61 -29.28
CA GLU A 141 19.12 -7.88 -29.42
C GLU A 141 18.35 -9.11 -28.91
N TYR A 142 17.37 -8.95 -28.02
CA TYR A 142 16.52 -10.06 -27.56
C TYR A 142 15.24 -10.27 -28.40
N ARG A 143 14.95 -9.42 -29.39
CA ARG A 143 13.69 -9.51 -30.15
C ARG A 143 13.69 -10.57 -31.25
N TYR A 144 14.86 -11.04 -31.70
CA TYR A 144 14.97 -12.09 -32.72
C TYR A 144 16.18 -13.01 -32.51
N LYS A 145 16.12 -13.92 -31.53
CA LYS A 145 16.64 -15.27 -31.81
C LYS A 145 15.57 -15.98 -32.62
N LYS A 146 15.58 -15.69 -33.93
CA LYS A 146 14.81 -16.41 -34.93
C LYS A 146 15.19 -17.88 -34.74
N SER A 147 14.20 -18.69 -34.35
CA SER A 147 14.30 -20.14 -34.32
C SER A 147 14.82 -20.63 -35.68
N GLY A 148 16.12 -20.92 -35.74
CA GLY A 148 16.67 -21.83 -36.72
C GLY A 148 16.14 -23.21 -36.38
N GLY A 149 15.14 -23.64 -37.14
CA GLY A 149 14.69 -25.02 -37.19
C GLY A 149 14.72 -25.40 -38.66
N ASP A 150 15.75 -26.15 -39.03
CA ASP A 150 15.77 -27.01 -40.21
C ASP A 150 14.61 -28.03 -40.16
#